data_AF-A0AAV8YPI6-F1
#
_entry.id   AF-A0AAV8YPI6-F1
#
_cell.length_a   1.000
_cell.length_b   1.000
_cell.length_c   1.000
_cell.angle_alpha   90.00
_cell.angle_beta   90.00
_cell.angle_gamma   90.00
#
_symmetry.space_group_name_H-M   'P 1'
#
loop_
_entity.id
_entity.type
_entity.pdbx_description
1 polymer ?
#
loop_
_entity_poly.entity_id
_entity_poly.type
_entity_poly.pdbx_seq_one_letter_code
_entity_poly.pdbx_strand_id
1 'polypeptide(L)'
;LCSFQTSLKLIEHNTMTTYLIRIINLDSYMSPPVQGLDVVYSDFRGALINQVPIIRLFGSTPTGQKICVHIHGVFPYFYIPYDGTQEVNSLMHHIAISIDKAVNISLNQASSKTQHVYKISLVSGIPMYGYHNKKHQFLKVYLYNPLLIRKVGNLLMNETTLGKIYQPHEIHLSFPLQFMIDYNLHGMSNMILSDMKFRMDPTCVNPEISPERYLPLTISKVTVCELEGDAFADDIVNRQEIASGNIGVNPGIFALWADEKQRRRNK
;
A
#
# COMPACT_ATOMS: atom_id res chain seq x y z
N LEU A 1 28.35 5.75 -32.34
CA LEU A 1 27.52 4.58 -32.69
C LEU A 1 26.45 4.43 -31.60
N CYS A 2 25.49 5.35 -31.58
CA CYS A 2 24.38 5.33 -30.62
C CYS A 2 23.11 5.51 -31.44
N SER A 3 22.52 4.39 -31.84
CA SER A 3 21.25 4.33 -32.54
C SER A 3 20.59 3.01 -32.17
N PHE A 4 20.05 2.95 -30.96
CA PHE A 4 19.01 1.99 -30.61
C PHE A 4 17.72 2.78 -30.40
N GLN A 5 16.94 2.88 -31.48
CA GLN A 5 15.52 3.21 -31.42
C GLN A 5 14.85 2.24 -30.44
N THR A 6 14.43 2.73 -29.28
CA THR A 6 13.75 1.91 -28.28
C THR A 6 12.39 2.51 -28.01
N SER A 7 11.42 2.16 -28.85
CA SER A 7 10.04 2.62 -28.73
C SER A 7 9.39 2.12 -27.43
N LEU A 8 9.08 3.01 -26.51
CA LEU A 8 8.00 2.82 -25.53
C LEU A 8 6.71 2.57 -26.32
N LYS A 9 6.19 1.34 -26.33
CA LYS A 9 4.85 1.08 -26.86
C LYS A 9 3.82 1.62 -25.87
N LEU A 10 3.49 2.90 -26.05
CA LEU A 10 2.22 3.47 -25.64
C LEU A 10 1.13 2.70 -26.37
N ILE A 11 0.32 1.92 -25.65
CA ILE A 11 -0.92 1.37 -26.20
C ILE A 11 -1.94 2.51 -26.11
N GLU A 12 -1.97 3.37 -27.13
CA GLU A 12 -3.00 4.39 -27.27
C GLU A 12 -4.31 3.75 -27.73
N HIS A 13 -5.14 3.39 -26.76
CA HIS A 13 -6.58 3.26 -26.98
C HIS A 13 -7.27 4.27 -26.04
N ASN A 14 -7.71 5.41 -26.60
CA ASN A 14 -8.44 6.51 -25.93
C ASN A 14 -7.74 7.19 -24.74
N THR A 15 -7.03 8.29 -25.00
CA THR A 15 -6.72 9.41 -24.08
C THR A 15 -6.26 9.10 -22.64
N MET A 16 -5.75 7.91 -22.36
CA MET A 16 -5.22 7.52 -21.05
C MET A 16 -3.95 6.70 -21.26
N THR A 17 -2.80 7.31 -21.00
CA THR A 17 -1.51 6.61 -21.10
C THR A 17 -1.36 5.68 -19.91
N THR A 18 -1.65 4.38 -20.10
CA THR A 18 -1.46 3.38 -19.05
C THR A 18 -0.03 2.87 -19.02
N TYR A 19 0.56 2.75 -17.83
CA TYR A 19 1.87 2.15 -17.63
C TYR A 19 1.72 0.70 -17.19
N LEU A 20 2.44 -0.19 -17.87
CA LEU A 20 2.52 -1.60 -17.53
C LEU A 20 3.86 -1.89 -16.86
N ILE A 21 3.86 -2.42 -15.65
CA ILE A 21 5.08 -2.73 -14.91
C ILE A 21 4.99 -4.14 -14.34
N ARG A 22 5.94 -5.00 -14.70
CA ARG A 22 6.01 -6.34 -14.16
C ARG A 22 6.58 -6.31 -12.74
N ILE A 23 5.85 -6.89 -11.78
CA ILE A 23 6.25 -6.92 -10.37
C ILE A 23 7.29 -8.01 -10.14
N ILE A 24 8.50 -7.64 -9.72
CA ILE A 24 9.57 -8.58 -9.38
C ILE A 24 9.76 -8.66 -7.87
N ASN A 25 9.88 -7.51 -7.20
CA ASN A 25 10.08 -7.44 -5.76
C ASN A 25 9.36 -6.23 -5.16
N LEU A 26 8.92 -6.36 -3.91
CA LEU A 26 8.26 -5.31 -3.14
C LEU A 26 8.98 -5.15 -1.81
N ASP A 27 9.29 -3.91 -1.47
CA ASP A 27 9.87 -3.52 -0.20
C ASP A 27 9.10 -2.32 0.38
N SER A 28 9.29 -2.01 1.65
CA SER A 28 8.66 -0.86 2.31
C SER A 28 9.63 -0.10 3.18
N TYR A 29 9.57 1.23 3.14
CA TYR A 29 10.40 2.11 3.95
C TYR A 29 9.59 3.29 4.49
N MET A 30 10.14 3.98 5.48
CA MET A 30 9.54 5.19 6.05
C MET A 30 10.23 6.43 5.47
N SER A 31 9.43 7.43 5.08
CA SER A 31 9.90 8.70 4.52
C SER A 31 9.08 9.85 5.08
N PRO A 32 9.59 11.10 5.15
CA PRO A 32 8.72 12.25 5.34
C PRO A 32 7.72 12.39 4.17
N PRO A 33 6.48 12.86 4.43
CA PRO A 33 5.47 13.00 3.40
C PRO A 33 5.84 14.08 2.38
N VAL A 34 5.60 13.80 1.11
CA VAL A 34 5.80 14.74 0.01
C VAL A 34 4.51 15.47 -0.31
N GLN A 35 4.57 16.80 -0.43
CA GLN A 35 3.40 17.62 -0.78
C GLN A 35 2.86 17.26 -2.17
N GLY A 36 1.56 16.94 -2.24
CA GLY A 36 0.86 16.60 -3.48
C GLY A 36 0.87 15.11 -3.85
N LEU A 37 1.66 14.28 -3.17
CA LEU A 37 1.65 12.81 -3.32
C LEU A 37 1.19 12.10 -2.03
N ASP A 38 1.50 12.67 -0.88
CA ASP A 38 1.15 12.10 0.43
C ASP A 38 0.17 12.98 1.21
N VAL A 39 -0.51 12.35 2.17
CA VAL A 39 -1.32 13.05 3.15
C VAL A 39 -0.38 13.73 4.16
N VAL A 40 -0.49 15.06 4.27
CA VAL A 40 0.36 15.87 5.17
C VAL A 40 -0.30 16.11 6.54
N TYR A 41 -1.63 16.06 6.59
CA TYR A 41 -2.41 16.32 7.81
C TYR A 41 -3.37 15.16 8.10
N SER A 42 -3.39 14.68 9.35
CA SER A 42 -4.35 13.67 9.77
C SER A 42 -5.57 14.34 10.40
N ASP A 43 -6.72 14.27 9.73
CA ASP A 43 -8.00 14.79 10.24
C ASP A 43 -8.42 14.10 11.55
N PHE A 44 -8.07 12.82 11.72
CA PHE A 44 -8.44 12.05 12.90
C PHE A 44 -7.66 12.47 14.15
N ARG A 45 -6.40 12.90 13.99
CA ARG A 45 -5.53 13.31 15.11
C ARG A 45 -5.39 14.82 15.25
N GLY A 46 -5.79 15.58 14.22
CA GLY A 46 -5.61 17.02 14.17
C GLY A 46 -4.14 17.45 14.15
N ALA A 47 -3.23 16.60 13.63
CA ALA A 47 -1.79 16.80 13.70
C ALA A 47 -1.10 16.62 12.35
N LEU A 48 0.04 17.29 12.19
CA LEU A 48 0.93 17.12 11.04
C LEU A 48 1.61 15.76 11.08
N ILE A 49 1.73 15.14 9.90
CA ILE A 49 2.33 13.83 9.73
C ILE A 49 3.82 14.00 9.48
N ASN A 50 4.65 13.37 10.32
CA ASN A 50 6.10 13.47 10.19
C ASN A 50 6.68 12.36 9.30
N GLN A 51 6.07 11.17 9.30
CA GLN A 51 6.55 10.01 8.56
C GLN A 51 5.39 9.21 8.00
N VAL A 52 5.55 8.76 6.76
CA VAL A 52 4.61 7.88 6.05
C VAL A 52 5.33 6.63 5.55
N PRO A 53 4.65 5.48 5.52
CA PRO A 53 5.17 4.28 4.88
C PRO A 53 5.00 4.40 3.36
N ILE A 54 6.07 4.11 2.63
CA ILE A 54 6.08 4.07 1.16
C ILE A 54 6.49 2.67 0.73
N ILE A 55 5.77 2.11 -0.24
CA ILE A 55 6.09 0.81 -0.83
C ILE A 55 6.96 1.05 -2.06
N ARG A 56 8.10 0.38 -2.14
CA ARG A 56 8.97 0.34 -3.31
C ARG A 56 8.68 -0.92 -4.11
N LEU A 57 8.31 -0.73 -5.36
CA LEU A 57 8.10 -1.80 -6.32
C LEU A 57 9.26 -1.81 -7.31
N PHE A 58 10.00 -2.90 -7.31
CA PHE A 58 11.01 -3.17 -8.33
C PHE A 58 10.42 -4.04 -9.42
N GLY A 59 10.58 -3.58 -10.65
CA GLY A 59 9.98 -4.24 -11.79
C GLY A 59 10.71 -3.98 -13.09
N SER A 60 10.09 -4.47 -14.15
CA SER A 60 10.52 -4.18 -15.52
C SER A 60 9.34 -3.74 -16.36
N THR A 61 9.57 -2.78 -17.25
CA THR A 61 8.61 -2.46 -18.31
C THR A 61 8.54 -3.60 -19.34
N PRO A 62 7.52 -3.63 -20.22
CA PRO A 62 7.46 -4.58 -21.33
C PRO A 62 8.64 -4.46 -22.31
N THR A 63 9.29 -3.30 -22.34
CA THR A 63 10.51 -3.05 -23.12
C THR A 63 11.76 -3.63 -22.45
N GLY A 64 11.66 -4.13 -21.23
CA GLY A 64 12.76 -4.74 -20.47
C GLY A 64 13.58 -3.75 -19.64
N GLN A 65 13.19 -2.47 -19.60
CA GLN A 65 13.87 -1.46 -18.79
C GLN A 65 13.55 -1.67 -17.31
N LYS A 66 14.56 -1.48 -16.46
CA LYS A 66 14.42 -1.65 -15.01
C LYS A 66 13.82 -0.41 -14.39
N ILE A 67 12.70 -0.55 -13.71
CA ILE A 67 11.98 0.56 -13.08
C ILE A 67 11.78 0.31 -11.59
N CYS A 68 11.96 1.35 -10.79
CA CYS A 68 11.52 1.41 -9.40
C CYS A 68 10.33 2.36 -9.30
N VAL A 69 9.22 1.89 -8.71
CA VAL A 69 8.05 2.72 -8.44
C VAL A 69 7.82 2.85 -6.95
N HIS A 70 7.70 4.08 -6.48
CA HIS A 70 7.32 4.42 -5.11
C HIS A 70 5.81 4.61 -5.07
N ILE A 71 5.14 3.82 -4.23
CA ILE A 71 3.69 3.83 -4.10
C ILE A 71 3.33 4.53 -2.80
N HIS A 72 2.58 5.62 -2.96
CA HIS A 72 2.17 6.53 -1.90
C HIS A 72 0.71 6.29 -1.47
N GLY A 73 0.37 6.68 -0.24
CA GLY A 73 -1.01 6.63 0.26
C GLY A 73 -1.48 5.28 0.81
N VAL A 74 -0.59 4.29 0.96
CA VAL A 74 -0.94 2.98 1.54
C VAL A 74 -0.48 2.91 2.99
N PHE A 75 -1.39 2.62 3.92
CA PHE A 75 -1.07 2.47 5.34
C PHE A 75 -1.37 1.06 5.83
N PRO A 76 -0.48 0.44 6.63
CA PRO A 76 -0.76 -0.84 7.25
C PRO A 76 -1.95 -0.76 8.19
N TYR A 77 -2.74 -1.83 8.24
CA TYR A 77 -3.87 -1.90 9.15
C TYR A 77 -4.05 -3.28 9.79
N PHE A 78 -4.89 -3.31 10.82
CA PHE A 78 -5.41 -4.52 11.43
C PHE A 78 -6.81 -4.24 12.00
N TYR A 79 -7.52 -5.29 12.43
CA TYR A 79 -8.90 -5.17 12.93
C TYR A 79 -9.01 -5.56 14.40
N ILE A 80 -9.96 -4.93 15.11
CA ILE A 80 -10.29 -5.21 16.50
C ILE A 80 -11.82 -5.38 16.62
N PRO A 81 -12.35 -6.40 17.32
CA PRO A 81 -13.78 -6.55 17.54
C PRO A 81 -14.35 -5.39 18.37
N TYR A 82 -15.56 -4.95 18.03
CA TYR A 82 -16.27 -3.89 18.74
C TYR A 82 -17.65 -4.37 19.19
N ASP A 83 -17.92 -4.22 20.49
CA ASP A 83 -19.11 -4.78 21.14
C ASP A 83 -20.35 -3.87 21.10
N GLY A 84 -20.24 -2.66 20.54
CA GLY A 84 -21.39 -1.74 20.43
C GLY A 84 -21.83 -1.07 21.73
N THR A 85 -21.07 -1.20 22.82
CA THR A 85 -21.49 -0.75 24.16
C THR A 85 -21.24 0.73 24.45
N GLN A 86 -20.24 1.34 23.81
CA GLN A 86 -19.80 2.72 24.06
C GLN A 86 -19.93 3.57 22.80
N GLU A 87 -20.03 4.89 22.94
CA GLU A 87 -19.97 5.80 21.79
C GLU A 87 -18.70 5.57 20.95
N VAL A 88 -18.88 5.43 19.64
CA VAL A 88 -17.83 4.99 18.71
C VAL A 88 -16.65 5.98 18.69
N ASN A 89 -16.93 7.28 18.58
CA ASN A 89 -15.90 8.31 18.42
C ASN A 89 -15.02 8.44 19.67
N SER A 90 -15.62 8.46 20.86
CA SER A 90 -14.87 8.58 22.12
C SER A 90 -14.00 7.35 22.35
N LEU A 91 -14.51 6.15 22.07
CA LEU A 91 -13.73 4.91 22.15
C LEU A 91 -12.58 4.91 21.15
N MET A 92 -12.80 5.32 19.90
CA MET A 92 -11.73 5.39 18.90
C MET A 92 -10.57 6.29 19.36
N HIS A 93 -10.87 7.48 19.87
CA HIS A 93 -9.83 8.37 20.39
C HIS A 93 -9.13 7.78 21.63
N HIS A 94 -9.89 7.17 22.54
CA HIS A 94 -9.33 6.51 23.72
C HIS A 94 -8.36 5.38 23.34
N ILE A 95 -8.79 4.46 22.46
CA ILE A 95 -7.96 3.37 21.93
C ILE A 95 -6.68 3.94 21.32
N ALA A 96 -6.80 4.97 20.49
CA ALA A 96 -5.68 5.53 19.77
C ALA A 96 -4.65 6.18 20.72
N ILE A 97 -5.10 6.91 21.74
CA ILE A 97 -4.23 7.48 22.78
C ILE A 97 -3.56 6.39 23.62
N SER A 98 -4.30 5.35 24.00
CA SER A 98 -3.76 4.25 24.81
C SER A 98 -2.71 3.43 24.05
N ILE A 99 -2.93 3.17 22.75
CA ILE A 99 -1.93 2.52 21.88
C ILE A 99 -0.67 3.38 21.79
N ASP A 100 -0.79 4.68 21.53
CA ASP A 100 0.38 5.56 21.41
C ASP A 100 1.21 5.55 22.71
N LYS A 101 0.55 5.69 23.86
CA LYS A 101 1.21 5.64 25.18
C LYS A 101 1.89 4.30 25.41
N ALA A 102 1.20 3.19 25.16
CA ALA A 102 1.74 1.85 25.37
C ALA A 102 2.94 1.57 24.47
N VAL A 103 2.89 2.01 23.20
CA VAL A 103 4.01 1.89 22.26
C VAL A 103 5.18 2.76 22.72
N ASN A 104 4.94 4.02 23.10
CA ASN A 104 5.99 4.94 23.59
C ASN A 104 6.69 4.37 24.83
N ILE A 105 5.94 3.79 25.77
CA ILE A 105 6.50 3.11 26.93
C ILE A 105 7.34 1.89 26.49
N SER A 106 6.83 1.08 25.55
CA SER A 106 7.55 -0.10 25.04
C SER A 106 8.85 0.23 24.30
N LEU A 107 8.95 1.44 23.74
CA LEU A 107 10.14 1.96 23.06
C LEU A 107 11.10 2.69 24.00
N ASN A 108 10.89 2.63 25.32
CA ASN A 108 11.63 3.37 26.34
C ASN A 108 11.58 4.91 26.14
N GLN A 109 10.50 5.40 25.52
CA GLN A 109 10.25 6.80 25.21
C GLN A 109 8.98 7.29 25.89
N ALA A 110 8.81 6.99 27.19
CA ALA A 110 7.57 7.25 27.92
C ALA A 110 7.17 8.75 27.95
N SER A 111 8.13 9.67 27.85
CA SER A 111 7.88 11.12 27.78
C SER A 111 7.53 11.63 26.38
N SER A 112 7.70 10.79 25.34
CA SER A 112 7.42 11.18 23.97
C SER A 112 5.92 11.28 23.70
N LYS A 113 5.54 12.28 22.91
CA LYS A 113 4.17 12.47 22.38
C LYS A 113 4.04 12.00 20.93
N THR A 114 4.92 11.10 20.49
CA THR A 114 4.90 10.51 19.15
C THR A 114 3.61 9.72 18.93
N GLN A 115 2.92 10.04 17.84
CA GLN A 115 1.70 9.37 17.41
C GLN A 115 2.06 8.19 16.49
N HIS A 116 1.44 7.04 16.72
CA HIS A 116 1.68 5.81 15.98
C HIS A 116 0.47 5.36 15.17
N VAL A 117 -0.74 5.70 15.64
CA VAL A 117 -2.00 5.44 14.93
C VAL A 117 -2.36 6.61 14.02
N TYR A 118 -2.56 6.31 12.73
CA TYR A 118 -2.96 7.28 11.71
C TYR A 118 -4.45 7.60 11.78
N LYS A 119 -5.29 6.57 11.66
CA LYS A 119 -6.76 6.66 11.61
C LYS A 119 -7.38 5.39 12.18
N ILE A 120 -8.55 5.50 12.78
CA ILE A 120 -9.41 4.35 13.07
C ILE A 120 -10.70 4.51 12.27
N SER A 121 -11.32 3.42 11.84
CA SER A 121 -12.61 3.45 11.14
C SER A 121 -13.48 2.27 11.55
N LEU A 122 -14.78 2.51 11.74
CA LEU A 122 -15.73 1.45 12.03
C LEU A 122 -16.11 0.73 10.73
N VAL A 123 -15.98 -0.59 10.71
CA VAL A 123 -16.32 -1.44 9.57
C VAL A 123 -17.19 -2.61 10.03
N SER A 124 -17.97 -3.18 9.11
CA SER A 124 -18.76 -4.38 9.37
C SER A 124 -18.23 -5.53 8.54
N GLY A 125 -18.03 -6.69 9.17
CA GLY A 125 -17.46 -7.88 8.53
C GLY A 125 -17.98 -9.17 9.15
N ILE A 126 -17.68 -10.30 8.52
CA ILE A 126 -17.99 -11.63 9.05
C ILE A 126 -16.65 -12.27 9.45
N PRO A 127 -16.44 -12.64 10.72
CA PRO A 127 -15.21 -13.30 11.12
C PRO A 127 -15.10 -14.66 10.44
N MET A 128 -13.89 -14.99 9.96
CA MET A 128 -13.62 -16.26 9.28
C MET A 128 -13.65 -17.47 10.23
N TYR A 129 -13.23 -17.28 11.48
CA TYR A 129 -13.18 -18.35 12.48
C TYR A 129 -14.53 -18.53 13.17
N GLY A 130 -15.08 -19.74 13.05
CA GLY A 130 -16.40 -20.10 13.56
C GLY A 130 -17.52 -19.82 12.55
N TYR A 131 -18.71 -20.38 12.80
CA TYR A 131 -19.89 -20.10 12.00
C TYR A 131 -20.66 -18.93 12.57
N HIS A 132 -20.74 -17.83 11.82
CA HIS A 132 -21.45 -16.61 12.21
C HIS A 132 -22.47 -16.25 11.13
N ASN A 133 -23.76 -16.26 11.48
CA ASN A 133 -24.83 -15.91 10.54
C ASN A 133 -25.04 -14.38 10.44
N LYS A 134 -24.49 -13.61 11.38
CA LYS A 134 -24.64 -12.15 11.43
C LYS A 134 -23.31 -11.47 11.17
N LYS A 135 -23.36 -10.27 10.59
CA LYS A 135 -22.19 -9.40 10.49
C LYS A 135 -21.87 -8.83 11.87
N HIS A 136 -20.60 -8.84 12.21
CA HIS A 136 -20.05 -8.21 13.41
C HIS A 136 -19.48 -6.84 13.05
N GLN A 137 -19.31 -6.00 14.06
CA GLN A 137 -18.64 -4.71 13.92
C GLN A 137 -17.18 -4.83 14.35
N PHE A 138 -16.31 -4.20 13.59
CA PHE A 138 -14.87 -4.17 13.84
C PHE A 138 -14.34 -2.75 13.69
N LEU A 139 -13.31 -2.42 14.45
CA LEU A 139 -12.53 -1.21 14.29
C LEU A 139 -11.31 -1.53 13.42
N LYS A 140 -11.22 -0.90 12.25
CA LYS A 140 -10.05 -0.93 11.38
C LYS A 140 -9.07 0.14 11.87
N VAL A 141 -7.91 -0.29 12.37
CA VAL A 141 -6.87 0.60 12.92
C VAL A 141 -5.74 0.70 11.91
N TYR A 142 -5.46 1.91 11.44
CA TYR A 142 -4.35 2.21 10.53
C TYR A 142 -3.14 2.74 11.33
N LEU A 143 -1.96 2.21 11.04
CA LEU A 143 -0.70 2.61 11.69
C LEU A 143 0.21 3.33 10.70
N TYR A 144 1.12 4.17 11.21
CA TYR A 144 2.16 4.77 10.38
C TYR A 144 3.28 3.77 10.04
N ASN A 145 3.79 3.06 11.05
CA ASN A 145 4.93 2.16 10.87
C ASN A 145 4.48 0.69 10.81
N PRO A 146 4.74 -0.04 9.71
CA PRO A 146 4.34 -1.44 9.57
C PRO A 146 5.06 -2.38 10.54
N LEU A 147 6.26 -2.04 11.01
CA LEU A 147 7.02 -2.86 11.95
C LEU A 147 6.37 -2.92 13.35
N LEU A 148 5.54 -1.93 13.68
CA LEU A 148 4.90 -1.84 14.99
C LEU A 148 3.62 -2.67 15.09
N ILE A 149 3.04 -3.14 13.98
CA ILE A 149 1.77 -3.88 13.97
C ILE A 149 1.80 -5.07 14.94
N ARG A 150 2.87 -5.88 14.91
CA ARG A 150 3.02 -7.05 15.79
C ARG A 150 3.15 -6.66 17.26
N LYS A 151 3.88 -5.58 17.56
CA LYS A 151 4.05 -5.07 18.93
C LYS A 151 2.72 -4.55 19.47
N VAL A 152 2.00 -3.74 18.69
CA VAL A 152 0.67 -3.23 19.04
C VAL A 152 -0.30 -4.39 19.27
N GLY A 153 -0.26 -5.41 18.44
CA GLY A 153 -1.02 -6.64 18.62
C GLY A 153 -0.84 -7.29 19.98
N ASN A 154 0.41 -7.50 20.39
CA ASN A 154 0.73 -8.08 21.70
C ASN A 154 0.30 -7.16 22.85
N LEU A 155 0.42 -5.84 22.68
CA LEU A 155 -0.01 -4.85 23.69
C LEU A 155 -1.53 -4.84 23.90
N LEU A 156 -2.31 -5.07 22.84
CA LEU A 156 -3.77 -5.13 22.91
C LEU A 156 -4.30 -6.42 23.56
N MET A 157 -3.52 -7.50 23.48
CA MET A 157 -3.84 -8.74 24.20
C MET A 157 -3.58 -8.62 25.70
N ASN A 158 -2.80 -7.63 26.14
CA ASN A 158 -2.55 -7.36 27.54
C ASN A 158 -3.62 -6.43 28.12
N GLU A 159 -4.26 -6.84 29.23
CA GLU A 159 -5.31 -6.07 29.90
C GLU A 159 -4.86 -4.70 30.42
N THR A 160 -3.55 -4.53 30.65
CA THR A 160 -2.99 -3.33 31.28
C THR A 160 -3.07 -2.07 30.41
N THR A 161 -3.24 -2.21 29.09
CA THR A 161 -3.17 -1.08 28.16
C THR A 161 -4.51 -0.39 27.96
N LEU A 162 -5.58 -1.17 27.78
CA LEU A 162 -6.95 -0.67 27.52
C LEU A 162 -7.98 -1.10 28.58
N GLY A 163 -7.56 -1.81 29.64
CA GLY A 163 -8.46 -2.34 30.67
C GLY A 163 -9.33 -3.52 30.20
N LYS A 164 -9.10 -4.00 28.97
CA LYS A 164 -9.79 -5.13 28.37
C LYS A 164 -8.86 -5.81 27.36
N ILE A 165 -8.97 -7.13 27.25
CA ILE A 165 -8.32 -7.90 26.19
C ILE A 165 -9.07 -7.65 24.88
N TYR A 166 -8.36 -7.12 23.89
CA TYR A 166 -8.83 -7.06 22.53
C TYR A 166 -8.10 -8.12 21.72
N GLN A 167 -8.84 -9.01 21.05
CA GLN A 167 -8.25 -9.97 20.11
C GLN A 167 -8.09 -9.31 18.74
N PRO A 168 -6.88 -8.98 18.32
CA PRO A 168 -6.69 -8.38 17.02
C PRO A 168 -6.70 -9.42 15.89
N HIS A 169 -7.26 -9.03 14.75
CA HIS A 169 -7.35 -9.85 13.54
C HIS A 169 -6.42 -9.32 12.44
N GLU A 170 -5.94 -10.23 11.59
CA GLU A 170 -5.08 -9.95 10.42
C GLU A 170 -3.68 -9.33 10.69
N ILE A 171 -3.20 -9.30 11.94
CA ILE A 171 -1.84 -8.82 12.27
C ILE A 171 -0.71 -9.62 11.59
N HIS A 172 -0.96 -10.91 11.34
CA HIS A 172 0.06 -11.80 10.81
C HIS A 172 0.45 -11.45 9.36
N LEU A 173 -0.41 -10.71 8.64
CA LEU A 173 -0.15 -10.27 7.27
C LEU A 173 0.93 -9.19 7.26
N SER A 174 1.93 -9.36 6.39
CA SER A 174 2.96 -8.35 6.17
C SER A 174 2.40 -7.17 5.37
N PHE A 175 2.97 -5.98 5.57
CA PHE A 175 2.50 -4.78 4.89
C PHE A 175 2.54 -4.87 3.34
N PRO A 176 3.61 -5.38 2.70
CA PRO A 176 3.59 -5.60 1.25
C PRO A 176 2.53 -6.60 0.81
N LEU A 177 2.24 -7.63 1.62
CA LEU A 177 1.22 -8.63 1.29
C LEU A 177 -0.19 -8.04 1.40
N GLN A 178 -0.48 -7.24 2.42
CA GLN A 178 -1.75 -6.52 2.53
C GLN A 178 -1.98 -5.65 1.29
N PHE A 179 -0.95 -4.91 0.87
CA PHE A 179 -1.01 -4.11 -0.36
C PHE A 179 -1.30 -4.96 -1.61
N MET A 180 -0.62 -6.10 -1.77
CA MET A 180 -0.89 -6.99 -2.92
C MET A 180 -2.34 -7.51 -2.92
N ILE A 181 -2.90 -7.82 -1.76
CA ILE A 181 -4.29 -8.31 -1.65
C ILE A 181 -5.29 -7.20 -1.98
N ASP A 182 -5.12 -6.00 -1.42
CA ASP A 182 -6.06 -4.88 -1.58
C ASP A 182 -6.19 -4.41 -3.05
N TYR A 183 -5.09 -4.44 -3.79
CA TYR A 183 -5.02 -4.01 -5.20
C TYR A 183 -5.05 -5.18 -6.20
N ASN A 184 -5.25 -6.41 -5.72
CA ASN A 184 -5.24 -7.64 -6.54
C ASN A 184 -3.99 -7.74 -7.44
N LEU A 185 -2.83 -7.58 -6.81
CA LEU A 185 -1.53 -7.67 -7.46
C LEU A 185 -0.92 -9.04 -7.18
N HIS A 186 -0.29 -9.61 -8.20
CA HIS A 186 0.39 -10.90 -8.09
C HIS A 186 1.88 -10.77 -8.40
N GLY A 187 2.70 -11.59 -7.75
CA GLY A 187 4.12 -11.68 -8.08
C GLY A 187 4.30 -12.09 -9.54
N MET A 188 5.26 -11.49 -10.24
CA MET A 188 5.55 -11.72 -11.65
C MET A 188 4.44 -11.36 -12.63
N SER A 189 3.34 -10.75 -12.15
CA SER A 189 2.28 -10.20 -12.99
C SER A 189 2.53 -8.72 -13.32
N ASN A 190 1.69 -8.15 -14.18
CA ASN A 190 1.77 -6.75 -14.55
C ASN A 190 0.85 -5.90 -13.67
N MET A 191 1.42 -4.87 -13.05
CA MET A 191 0.70 -3.74 -12.49
C MET A 191 0.37 -2.74 -13.60
N ILE A 192 -0.88 -2.29 -13.63
CA ILE A 192 -1.38 -1.28 -14.56
C ILE A 192 -1.62 0.00 -13.77
N LEU A 193 -0.92 1.07 -14.15
CA LEU A 193 -1.08 2.40 -13.56
C LEU A 193 -1.71 3.36 -14.57
N SER A 194 -2.65 4.18 -14.12
CA SER A 194 -3.24 5.26 -14.94
C SER A 194 -2.35 6.48 -15.04
N ASP A 195 -1.72 6.87 -13.94
CA ASP A 195 -0.81 8.00 -13.87
C ASP A 195 0.46 7.64 -13.08
N MET A 196 1.57 8.26 -13.45
CA MET A 196 2.85 8.09 -12.79
C MET A 196 3.72 9.30 -13.09
N LYS A 197 4.33 9.85 -12.03
CA LYS A 197 5.30 10.95 -12.12
C LYS A 197 6.70 10.40 -12.00
N PHE A 198 7.66 10.96 -12.72
CA PHE A 198 9.04 10.47 -12.73
C PHE A 198 9.93 11.36 -11.87
N ARG A 199 10.91 10.76 -11.20
CA ARG A 199 11.97 11.52 -10.53
C ARG A 199 13.04 11.89 -11.56
N MET A 200 13.48 13.15 -11.54
CA MET A 200 14.57 13.58 -12.41
C MET A 200 15.91 13.07 -11.91
N ASP A 201 16.73 12.59 -12.84
CA ASP A 201 18.16 12.41 -12.65
C ASP A 201 18.89 13.59 -13.32
N PRO A 202 19.69 14.38 -12.59
CA PRO A 202 20.43 15.50 -13.18
C PRO A 202 21.47 15.06 -14.22
N THR A 203 21.85 13.77 -14.24
CA THR A 203 22.88 13.25 -15.15
C THR A 203 22.35 12.70 -16.47
N CYS A 204 21.09 12.23 -16.49
CA CYS A 204 20.50 11.53 -17.63
C CYS A 204 19.04 11.97 -17.80
N VAL A 205 18.82 13.06 -18.55
CA VAL A 205 17.46 13.46 -18.94
C VAL A 205 17.01 12.56 -20.07
N ASN A 206 15.96 11.78 -19.84
CA ASN A 206 15.39 10.91 -20.85
C ASN A 206 14.45 11.73 -21.75
N PRO A 207 14.76 11.95 -23.04
CA PRO A 207 14.03 12.89 -23.90
C PRO A 207 12.59 12.45 -24.24
N GLU A 208 12.20 11.22 -23.89
CA GLU A 208 10.88 10.65 -24.19
C GLU A 208 9.80 10.98 -23.15
N ILE A 209 10.18 11.52 -22.00
CA ILE A 209 9.24 11.87 -20.93
C ILE A 209 8.90 13.35 -21.01
N SER A 210 7.61 13.68 -21.09
CA SER A 210 7.14 15.06 -21.11
C SER A 210 7.57 15.80 -19.83
N PRO A 211 8.05 17.05 -19.92
CA PRO A 211 8.59 17.81 -18.78
C PRO A 211 7.59 17.95 -17.62
N GLU A 212 6.29 17.96 -17.92
CA GLU A 212 5.20 18.08 -16.93
C GLU A 212 5.02 16.85 -16.02
N ARG A 213 5.54 15.69 -16.43
CA ARG A 213 5.45 14.43 -15.66
C ARG A 213 6.60 14.28 -14.66
N TYR A 214 7.57 15.18 -14.68
CA TYR A 214 8.65 15.15 -13.70
C TYR A 214 8.24 15.78 -12.38
N LEU A 215 8.67 15.15 -11.30
CA LEU A 215 8.55 15.72 -9.97
C LEU A 215 9.52 16.89 -9.79
N PRO A 216 9.24 17.77 -8.81
CA PRO A 216 10.14 18.86 -8.47
C PRO A 216 11.55 18.34 -8.12
N LEU A 217 12.57 19.15 -8.43
CA LEU A 217 13.98 18.84 -8.18
C LEU A 217 14.33 18.57 -6.70
N THR A 218 13.42 18.85 -5.77
CA THR A 218 13.58 18.49 -4.36
C THR A 218 13.58 16.98 -4.14
N ILE A 219 12.98 16.20 -5.03
CA ILE A 219 12.88 14.75 -4.94
C ILE A 219 13.85 14.14 -5.94
N SER A 220 15.03 13.77 -5.45
CA SER A 220 16.04 13.10 -6.25
C SER A 220 15.81 11.59 -6.31
N LYS A 221 16.35 11.00 -7.38
CA LYS A 221 16.47 9.56 -7.54
C LYS A 221 17.28 8.95 -6.39
N VAL A 222 16.78 7.87 -5.80
CA VAL A 222 17.45 7.16 -4.69
C VAL A 222 18.00 5.80 -5.14
N THR A 223 17.39 5.20 -6.14
CA THR A 223 17.73 3.84 -6.60
C THR A 223 18.68 3.84 -7.80
N VAL A 224 19.27 2.68 -8.09
CA VAL A 224 20.18 2.46 -9.24
C VAL A 224 19.39 1.99 -10.48
N CYS A 225 18.06 1.93 -10.42
CA CYS A 225 17.22 1.54 -11.56
C CYS A 225 17.35 2.55 -12.71
N GLU A 226 17.02 2.16 -13.93
CA GLU A 226 17.10 3.07 -15.09
C GLU A 226 16.05 4.17 -14.96
N LEU A 227 14.82 3.77 -14.64
CA LEU A 227 13.68 4.66 -14.39
C LEU A 227 13.27 4.60 -12.91
N GLU A 228 12.91 5.75 -12.36
CA GLU A 228 12.32 5.86 -11.03
C GLU A 228 11.09 6.78 -11.09
N GLY A 229 9.97 6.28 -10.57
CA GLY A 229 8.72 7.03 -10.57
C GLY A 229 7.96 6.89 -9.27
N ASP A 230 7.00 7.77 -9.08
CA ASP A 230 6.09 7.83 -7.96
C ASP A 230 4.66 7.74 -8.50
N ALA A 231 3.85 6.92 -7.84
CA ALA A 231 2.45 6.73 -8.16
C ALA A 231 1.62 6.77 -6.89
N PHE A 232 0.40 7.28 -6.99
CA PHE A 232 -0.55 7.19 -5.89
C PHE A 232 -1.26 5.84 -5.94
N ALA A 233 -1.64 5.29 -4.79
CA ALA A 233 -2.23 3.96 -4.76
C ALA A 233 -3.60 3.91 -5.48
N ASP A 234 -4.35 5.02 -5.54
CA ASP A 234 -5.62 5.07 -6.28
C ASP A 234 -5.44 5.01 -7.80
N ASP A 235 -4.23 5.27 -8.32
CA ASP A 235 -3.92 5.18 -9.76
C ASP A 235 -3.74 3.72 -10.23
N ILE A 236 -3.79 2.74 -9.32
CA ILE A 236 -3.66 1.31 -9.64
C ILE A 236 -4.98 0.77 -10.17
N VAL A 237 -5.02 0.48 -11.47
CA VAL A 237 -6.24 0.08 -12.18
C VAL A 237 -6.64 -1.39 -11.90
N ASN A 238 -5.69 -2.26 -11.52
CA ASN A 238 -5.93 -3.68 -11.24
C ASN A 238 -7.08 -3.94 -10.25
N ARG A 239 -7.34 -2.99 -9.35
CA ARG A 239 -8.44 -3.07 -8.37
C ARG A 239 -9.82 -3.08 -9.03
N GLN A 240 -9.98 -2.47 -10.20
CA GLN A 240 -11.26 -2.42 -10.92
C GLN A 240 -11.68 -3.82 -11.43
N GLU A 241 -10.73 -4.72 -11.68
CA GLU A 241 -11.02 -6.10 -12.06
C GLU A 241 -11.77 -6.84 -10.92
N ILE A 242 -11.44 -6.54 -9.67
CA ILE A 242 -12.15 -7.07 -8.49
C ILE A 242 -13.62 -6.63 -8.53
N ALA A 243 -13.88 -5.35 -8.80
CA ALA A 243 -15.23 -4.77 -8.80
C ALA A 243 -16.12 -5.36 -9.92
N SER A 244 -15.51 -5.79 -11.03
CA SER A 244 -16.22 -6.43 -12.16
C SER A 244 -16.72 -7.85 -11.87
N GLY A 245 -16.44 -8.43 -10.69
CA GLY A 245 -17.03 -9.70 -10.25
C GLY A 245 -16.37 -10.96 -10.83
N ASN A 246 -15.25 -10.83 -11.56
CA ASN A 246 -14.45 -11.97 -12.05
C ASN A 246 -13.64 -12.71 -10.95
N ILE A 247 -13.97 -12.49 -9.67
CA ILE A 247 -13.30 -13.03 -8.47
C ILE A 247 -13.29 -14.58 -8.43
N GLY A 248 -14.11 -15.25 -9.25
CA GLY A 248 -14.30 -16.70 -9.21
C GLY A 248 -13.17 -17.55 -9.77
N VAL A 249 -12.17 -16.98 -10.46
CA VAL A 249 -11.06 -17.76 -11.03
C VAL A 249 -9.75 -17.28 -10.43
N ASN A 250 -9.05 -18.18 -9.75
CA ASN A 250 -7.69 -17.91 -9.28
C ASN A 250 -6.84 -17.47 -10.50
N PRO A 251 -6.33 -16.22 -10.52
CA PRO A 251 -5.64 -15.68 -11.69
C PRO A 251 -4.36 -16.46 -12.03
N GLY A 252 -3.71 -17.08 -11.05
CA GLY A 252 -2.60 -18.00 -11.27
C GLY A 252 -3.03 -19.26 -12.04
N ILE A 253 -4.16 -19.86 -11.68
CA ILE A 253 -4.71 -21.02 -12.39
C ILE A 253 -5.16 -20.63 -13.80
N PHE A 254 -5.78 -19.46 -13.94
CA PHE A 254 -6.18 -18.92 -15.24
C PHE A 254 -4.98 -18.77 -16.18
N ALA A 255 -3.89 -18.18 -15.69
CA ALA A 255 -2.66 -17.99 -16.47
C ALA A 255 -2.05 -19.33 -16.91
N LEU A 256 -1.97 -20.31 -16.00
CA LEU A 256 -1.48 -21.66 -16.33
C LEU A 256 -2.34 -22.35 -17.41
N TRP A 257 -3.66 -22.20 -17.31
CA TRP A 257 -4.58 -22.76 -18.30
C TRP A 257 -4.47 -22.08 -19.67
N ALA A 258 -4.25 -20.76 -19.69
CA ALA A 258 -4.03 -20.00 -20.91
C ALA A 258 -2.72 -20.41 -21.61
N ASP A 259 -1.65 -20.59 -20.84
CA ASP A 259 -0.35 -21.06 -21.35
C ASP A 259 -0.46 -22.47 -21.95
N GLU A 260 -1.16 -23.38 -21.27
CA GLU A 260 -1.42 -24.74 -21.78
C GLU A 260 -2.25 -24.72 -23.08
N LYS A 261 -3.25 -23.85 -23.19
CA LYS A 261 -4.00 -23.65 -24.45
C LYS A 261 -3.10 -23.16 -25.57
N GLN A 262 -2.21 -22.21 -25.30
CA GLN A 262 -1.28 -21.67 -26.28
C GLN A 262 -0.27 -22.73 -26.74
N ARG A 263 0.29 -23.50 -25.80
CA ARG A 263 1.19 -24.62 -26.09
C ARG A 263 0.55 -25.66 -27.02
N ARG A 264 -0.75 -25.96 -26.83
CA ARG A 264 -1.50 -26.87 -27.70
C ARG A 264 -1.76 -26.33 -29.10
N ARG A 265 -1.92 -25.00 -29.26
CA ARG A 265 -2.08 -24.36 -30.57
C ARG A 265 -0.79 -24.33 -31.39
N ASN A 266 0.36 -24.36 -30.71
CA ASN A 266 1.69 -24.32 -31.34
C ASN A 266 2.22 -25.72 -31.70
N LYS A 267 1.45 -26.79 -31.44
CA LYS A 267 1.71 -28.16 -31.90
C LYS A 267 1.00 -28.41 -33.21
#